data_AF-A0A126QYN5-F1
#
_entry.id   AF-A0A126QYN5-F1
#
_cell.length_a   1.000
_cell.length_b   1.000
_cell.length_c   1.000
_cell.angle_alpha   90.00
_cell.angle_beta   90.00
_cell.angle_gamma   90.00
#
_symmetry.space_group_name_H-M   'P 1'
#
loop_
_entity.id
_entity.type
_entity.pdbx_description
1 polymer ?
#
loop_
_entity_poly.entity_id
_entity_poly.type
_entity_poly.pdbx_seq_one_letter_code
_entity_poly.pdbx_strand_id
1 'polypeptide(L)'
;MADENKLKLETKCYDAMEYGYLYGLNQRIPDEDWEKVKPYMRKWKRMDFVEGNIKVTGRPEGYRCLEEDVPKVEEILGITNTLSKRRANIEAKMSDPLKKVQFKDQCYNWLVMLFKNGTRPKQDLSRLAIHSTKIYDPADGFKNGAEEGYGELFIYTPHGMWYVINNSSSGANKALNNLETKFGGAIAYRLMYEDTVDTLIRIYTEENEYTGPKLF
;
A
#
# COMPACT_ATOMS: atom_id res chain seq x y z
N MET A 1 16.44 9.16 12.87
CA MET A 1 15.90 10.03 11.81
C MET A 1 16.27 9.38 10.49
N ALA A 2 15.29 8.85 9.76
CA ALA A 2 15.56 8.28 8.45
C ALA A 2 15.99 9.41 7.49
N ASP A 3 16.82 9.06 6.54
CA ASP A 3 17.49 9.93 5.56
C ASP A 3 16.50 10.55 4.55
N GLU A 4 15.50 11.30 5.02
CA GLU A 4 14.41 11.84 4.19
C GLU A 4 14.90 12.70 3.02
N ASN A 5 16.12 13.23 3.11
CA ASN A 5 16.74 14.09 2.09
C ASN A 5 17.61 13.35 1.07
N LYS A 6 17.91 12.05 1.24
CA LYS A 6 18.71 11.32 0.25
C LYS A 6 17.88 10.98 -0.99
N LEU A 7 18.50 11.14 -2.15
CA LEU A 7 17.91 10.77 -3.43
C LEU A 7 17.63 9.26 -3.45
N LYS A 8 16.40 8.89 -3.80
CA LYS A 8 15.96 7.50 -3.98
C LYS A 8 14.80 7.42 -4.97
N LEU A 9 14.64 6.26 -5.58
CA LEU A 9 13.37 5.86 -6.18
C LEU A 9 12.43 5.34 -5.08
N GLU A 10 11.16 5.70 -5.20
CA GLU A 10 10.07 5.26 -4.34
C GLU A 10 8.92 4.77 -5.21
N THR A 11 8.11 3.86 -4.68
CA THR A 11 6.86 3.50 -5.32
C THR A 11 5.92 4.70 -5.29
N LYS A 12 5.40 5.10 -6.45
CA LYS A 12 4.48 6.25 -6.55
C LYS A 12 3.05 5.81 -6.81
N CYS A 13 2.88 4.66 -7.45
CA CYS A 13 1.59 4.02 -7.61
C CYS A 13 1.76 2.53 -7.90
N TYR A 14 0.64 1.82 -7.79
CA TYR A 14 0.47 0.44 -8.19
C TYR A 14 -0.72 0.35 -9.16
N ASP A 15 -0.48 -0.22 -10.33
CA ASP A 15 -1.47 -0.61 -11.33
C ASP A 15 -1.69 -2.12 -11.25
N ALA A 16 -2.94 -2.53 -10.99
CA ALA A 16 -3.29 -3.95 -10.88
C ALA A 16 -3.46 -4.66 -12.23
N MET A 17 -3.54 -3.92 -13.34
CA MET A 17 -3.94 -4.48 -14.64
C MET A 17 -2.75 -4.81 -15.54
N GLU A 18 -1.78 -3.91 -15.66
CA GLU A 18 -0.73 -4.03 -16.69
C GLU A 18 0.68 -3.85 -16.13
N TYR A 19 0.93 -2.76 -15.39
CA TYR A 19 2.30 -2.32 -15.12
C TYR A 19 2.83 -2.66 -13.73
N GLY A 20 1.97 -3.09 -12.80
CA GLY A 20 2.39 -3.34 -11.42
C GLY A 20 2.86 -2.06 -10.73
N TYR A 21 4.01 -2.11 -10.06
CA TYR A 21 4.56 -0.96 -9.35
C TYR A 21 5.29 -0.01 -10.29
N LEU A 22 4.96 1.29 -10.20
CA LEU A 22 5.66 2.35 -10.91
C LEU A 22 6.46 3.20 -9.94
N TYR A 23 7.71 3.46 -10.30
CA TYR A 23 8.71 4.09 -9.44
C TYR A 23 9.02 5.50 -9.90
N GLY A 24 9.25 6.41 -8.96
CA GLY A 24 9.64 7.78 -9.27
C GLY A 24 10.57 8.33 -8.19
N LEU A 25 11.34 9.36 -8.56
CA LEU A 25 12.26 9.98 -7.62
C LEU A 25 11.49 10.65 -6.48
N ASN A 26 12.05 10.62 -5.28
CA ASN A 26 11.50 11.30 -4.12
C ASN A 26 11.63 12.83 -4.20
N GLN A 27 12.60 13.33 -4.97
CA GLN A 27 12.88 14.75 -5.15
C GLN A 27 13.29 15.07 -6.58
N ARG A 28 13.31 16.36 -6.93
CA ARG A 28 13.85 16.84 -8.21
C ARG A 28 15.37 16.68 -8.23
N ILE A 29 15.91 16.46 -9.42
CA ILE A 29 17.35 16.37 -9.69
C ILE A 29 17.75 17.44 -10.72
N PRO A 30 19.04 17.78 -10.82
CA PRO A 30 19.54 18.69 -11.85
C PRO A 30 19.23 18.21 -13.27
N ASP A 31 19.08 19.13 -14.22
CA ASP A 31 18.74 18.81 -15.62
C ASP A 31 19.78 17.90 -16.29
N GLU A 32 21.06 18.08 -15.95
CA GLU A 32 22.15 17.22 -16.45
C GLU A 32 21.98 15.75 -16.04
N ASP A 33 21.55 15.51 -14.81
CA ASP A 33 21.29 14.15 -14.32
C ASP A 33 19.95 13.62 -14.85
N TRP A 34 18.97 14.51 -14.99
CA TRP A 34 17.68 14.19 -15.58
C TRP A 34 17.81 13.66 -17.02
N GLU A 35 18.57 14.33 -17.88
CA GLU A 35 18.75 13.90 -19.27
C GLU A 35 19.40 12.51 -19.39
N LYS A 36 20.24 12.10 -18.42
CA LYS A 36 20.83 10.76 -18.39
C LYS A 36 19.80 9.66 -18.08
N VAL A 37 18.85 9.93 -17.19
CA VAL A 37 17.85 8.93 -16.76
C VAL A 37 16.55 8.97 -17.55
N LYS A 38 16.27 10.08 -18.24
CA LYS A 38 15.07 10.29 -19.06
C LYS A 38 14.74 9.15 -20.03
N PRO A 39 15.69 8.47 -20.70
CA PRO A 39 15.37 7.31 -21.56
C PRO A 39 14.69 6.15 -20.83
N TYR A 40 14.89 6.04 -19.51
CA TYR A 40 14.31 5.00 -18.64
C TYR A 40 13.04 5.47 -17.92
N MET A 41 12.60 6.70 -18.19
CA MET A 41 11.46 7.33 -17.52
C MET A 41 10.38 7.66 -18.53
N ARG A 42 9.18 7.10 -18.37
CA ARG A 42 8.00 7.47 -19.17
C ARG A 42 7.22 8.55 -18.43
N LYS A 43 6.71 9.55 -19.16
CA LYS A 43 5.77 10.54 -18.62
C LYS A 43 4.35 9.97 -18.66
N TRP A 44 3.89 9.46 -17.54
CA TRP A 44 2.56 8.86 -17.39
C TRP A 44 1.47 9.90 -17.22
N LYS A 45 0.32 9.63 -17.83
CA LYS A 45 -0.94 10.37 -17.74
C LYS A 45 -2.06 9.39 -17.40
N ARG A 46 -3.19 9.91 -16.92
CA ARG A 46 -4.37 9.07 -16.59
C ARG A 46 -4.87 8.19 -17.75
N MET A 47 -4.70 8.67 -18.98
CA MET A 47 -5.17 7.97 -20.19
C MET A 47 -4.26 6.81 -20.60
N ASP A 48 -3.09 6.65 -19.99
CA ASP A 48 -2.15 5.56 -20.30
C ASP A 48 -2.56 4.22 -19.65
N PHE A 49 -3.62 4.19 -18.84
CA PHE A 49 -4.05 3.00 -18.08
C PHE A 49 -5.35 2.42 -18.65
N VAL A 50 -5.42 1.09 -18.72
CA VAL A 50 -6.48 0.31 -19.42
C VAL A 50 -7.91 0.69 -18.99
N GLU A 51 -8.14 0.89 -17.70
CA GLU A 51 -9.44 1.33 -17.14
C GLU A 51 -9.37 2.78 -16.61
N GLY A 52 -8.50 3.59 -17.21
CA GLY A 52 -8.05 4.84 -16.59
C GLY A 52 -7.43 4.57 -15.21
N ASN A 53 -7.69 5.45 -14.24
CA ASN A 53 -7.11 5.31 -12.90
C ASN A 53 -7.93 4.45 -11.94
N ILE A 54 -9.00 3.78 -12.39
CA ILE A 54 -9.91 3.04 -11.49
C ILE A 54 -9.21 1.86 -10.81
N LYS A 55 -8.25 1.25 -11.50
CA LYS A 55 -7.44 0.14 -10.98
C LYS A 55 -6.00 0.54 -10.67
N VAL A 56 -5.79 1.82 -10.38
CA VAL A 56 -4.49 2.37 -10.03
C VAL A 56 -4.56 3.05 -8.67
N THR A 57 -3.79 2.55 -7.71
CA THR A 57 -3.66 3.17 -6.38
C THR A 57 -2.43 4.06 -6.33
N GLY A 58 -2.61 5.32 -5.89
CA GLY A 58 -1.52 6.28 -5.72
C GLY A 58 -1.50 7.41 -6.74
N ARG A 59 -0.31 7.94 -7.04
CA ARG A 59 -0.12 9.09 -7.95
C ARG A 59 0.57 8.65 -9.25
N PRO A 60 -0.20 8.14 -10.23
CA PRO A 60 0.37 7.65 -11.47
C PRO A 60 0.97 8.73 -12.36
N GLU A 61 0.47 9.95 -12.28
CA GLU A 61 0.91 11.03 -13.17
C GLU A 61 2.34 11.48 -12.92
N GLY A 62 3.06 11.72 -14.02
CA GLY A 62 4.42 12.25 -14.03
C GLY A 62 5.43 11.24 -14.52
N TYR A 63 6.72 11.57 -14.39
CA TYR A 63 7.77 10.68 -14.85
C TYR A 63 7.94 9.51 -13.89
N ARG A 64 7.81 8.29 -14.42
CA ARG A 64 8.00 7.04 -13.69
C ARG A 64 8.73 6.02 -14.55
N CYS A 65 9.44 5.10 -13.91
CA CYS A 65 10.00 3.91 -14.53
C CYS A 65 9.28 2.65 -14.06
N LEU A 66 9.37 1.60 -14.87
CA LEU A 66 8.99 0.24 -14.50
C LEU A 66 10.06 -0.37 -13.60
N GLU A 67 9.71 -1.44 -12.91
CA GLU A 67 10.62 -2.14 -12.00
C GLU A 67 11.94 -2.56 -12.65
N GLU A 68 11.89 -3.01 -13.91
CA GLU A 68 13.05 -3.45 -14.69
C GLU A 68 14.09 -2.35 -14.96
N ASP A 69 13.67 -1.09 -14.97
CA ASP A 69 14.53 0.06 -15.22
C ASP A 69 15.04 0.73 -13.94
N VAL A 70 14.49 0.37 -12.77
CA VAL A 70 14.94 0.87 -11.46
C VAL A 70 16.45 0.73 -11.27
N PRO A 71 17.08 -0.44 -11.51
CA PRO A 71 18.52 -0.60 -11.26
C PRO A 71 19.38 0.35 -12.10
N LYS A 72 18.99 0.57 -13.37
CA LYS A 72 19.73 1.46 -14.28
C LYS A 72 19.65 2.91 -13.82
N VAL A 73 18.46 3.36 -13.41
CA VAL A 73 18.26 4.72 -12.88
C VAL A 73 19.04 4.92 -11.58
N GLU A 74 19.04 3.93 -10.69
CA GLU A 74 19.81 3.99 -9.44
C GLU A 74 21.32 4.03 -9.68
N GLU A 75 21.82 3.26 -10.64
CA GLU A 75 23.23 3.26 -11.05
C GLU A 75 23.66 4.63 -11.61
N ILE A 76 22.91 5.16 -12.59
CA ILE A 76 23.22 6.44 -13.26
C ILE A 76 23.27 7.61 -12.26
N LEU A 77 22.36 7.60 -11.27
CA LEU A 77 22.26 8.65 -10.26
C LEU A 77 23.13 8.41 -9.03
N GLY A 78 23.90 7.31 -8.99
CA GLY A 78 24.74 6.96 -7.84
C GLY A 78 23.95 6.70 -6.55
N ILE A 79 22.70 6.22 -6.65
CA ILE A 79 21.85 5.92 -5.50
C ILE A 79 22.38 4.67 -4.81
N THR A 80 22.90 4.84 -3.59
CA THR A 80 23.53 3.74 -2.84
C THR A 80 22.53 2.90 -2.05
N ASN A 81 21.43 3.50 -1.57
CA ASN A 81 20.33 2.84 -0.88
C ASN A 81 19.26 2.37 -1.88
N THR A 82 19.62 1.38 -2.68
CA THR A 82 18.84 0.87 -3.80
C THR A 82 17.56 0.15 -3.36
N LEU A 83 16.57 0.08 -4.24
CA LEU A 83 15.35 -0.71 -4.03
C LEU A 83 15.69 -2.16 -3.67
N SER A 84 16.63 -2.77 -4.39
CA SER A 84 17.09 -4.15 -4.14
C SER A 84 17.68 -4.31 -2.73
N LYS A 85 18.55 -3.39 -2.29
CA LYS A 85 19.11 -3.43 -0.92
C LYS A 85 18.04 -3.29 0.15
N ARG A 86 17.05 -2.41 -0.06
CA ARG A 86 15.93 -2.26 0.89
C ARG A 86 15.09 -3.54 0.97
N ARG A 87 14.80 -4.19 -0.16
CA ARG A 87 14.09 -5.47 -0.19
C ARG A 87 14.90 -6.58 0.51
N ALA A 88 16.19 -6.70 0.22
CA ALA A 88 17.06 -7.67 0.88
C ALA A 88 17.13 -7.45 2.41
N ASN A 89 17.16 -6.20 2.87
CA ASN A 89 17.11 -5.89 4.30
C ASN A 89 15.79 -6.30 4.96
N ILE A 90 14.66 -6.16 4.26
CA ILE A 90 13.35 -6.63 4.73
C ILE A 90 13.35 -8.16 4.79
N GLU A 91 13.77 -8.82 3.71
CA GLU A 91 13.83 -10.27 3.61
C GLU A 91 14.70 -10.90 4.71
N ALA A 92 15.88 -10.33 4.96
CA ALA A 92 16.76 -10.77 6.05
C ALA A 92 16.15 -10.61 7.45
N LYS A 93 15.26 -9.63 7.66
CA LYS A 93 14.50 -9.51 8.92
C LYS A 93 13.37 -10.51 9.01
N MET A 94 12.77 -10.87 7.87
CA MET A 94 11.65 -11.81 7.78
C MET A 94 12.09 -13.28 7.80
N SER A 95 13.35 -13.58 7.50
CA SER A 95 13.88 -14.96 7.45
C SER A 95 14.06 -15.62 8.82
N ASP A 96 14.22 -14.84 9.89
CA ASP A 96 14.36 -15.33 11.27
C ASP A 96 12.98 -15.31 11.96
N PRO A 97 12.42 -16.45 12.39
CA PRO A 97 11.06 -16.51 12.93
C PRO A 97 10.81 -15.60 14.14
N LEU A 98 11.78 -15.47 15.05
CA LEU A 98 11.62 -14.63 16.25
C LEU A 98 11.68 -13.15 15.87
N LYS A 99 12.62 -12.77 15.01
CA LYS A 99 12.73 -11.38 14.52
C LYS A 99 11.56 -10.99 13.63
N LYS A 100 11.03 -11.94 12.85
CA LYS A 100 9.85 -11.76 12.01
C LYS A 100 8.64 -11.33 12.83
N VAL A 101 8.32 -12.06 13.91
CA VAL A 101 7.18 -11.70 14.78
C VAL A 101 7.37 -10.30 15.35
N GLN A 102 8.53 -10.00 15.93
CA GLN A 102 8.82 -8.67 16.48
C GLN A 102 8.74 -7.56 15.43
N PHE A 103 9.22 -7.83 14.21
CA PHE A 103 9.21 -6.85 13.12
C PHE A 103 7.79 -6.63 12.59
N LYS A 104 6.97 -7.67 12.47
CA LYS A 104 5.55 -7.56 12.13
C LYS A 104 4.78 -6.75 13.17
N ASP A 105 5.00 -7.01 14.46
CA ASP A 105 4.36 -6.27 15.56
C ASP A 105 4.75 -4.79 15.53
N GLN A 106 6.02 -4.48 15.26
CA GLN A 106 6.47 -3.10 15.07
C GLN A 106 5.77 -2.43 13.89
N CYS A 107 5.67 -3.12 12.75
CA CYS A 107 4.99 -2.61 11.56
C CYS A 107 3.50 -2.36 11.84
N TYR A 108 2.82 -3.31 12.50
CA TYR A 108 1.43 -3.17 12.90
C TYR A 108 1.20 -1.96 13.81
N ASN A 109 2.04 -1.79 14.84
CA ASN A 109 1.94 -0.65 15.75
C ASN A 109 2.09 0.68 15.00
N TRP A 110 3.00 0.76 14.02
CA TRP A 110 3.18 1.94 13.18
C TRP A 110 1.97 2.18 12.27
N LEU A 111 1.44 1.13 11.64
CA LEU A 111 0.22 1.20 10.84
C LEU A 111 -0.94 1.74 11.66
N VAL A 112 -1.18 1.18 12.85
CA VAL A 112 -2.25 1.64 13.75
C VAL A 112 -2.09 3.11 14.11
N MET A 113 -0.87 3.58 14.44
CA MET A 113 -0.61 4.99 14.72
C MET A 113 -0.90 5.89 13.51
N LEU A 114 -0.41 5.51 12.33
CA LEU A 114 -0.58 6.29 11.10
C LEU A 114 -2.05 6.35 10.69
N PHE A 115 -2.74 5.20 10.62
CA PHE A 115 -4.13 5.13 10.20
C PHE A 115 -5.08 5.82 11.20
N LYS A 116 -4.84 5.72 12.51
CA LYS A 116 -5.69 6.42 13.49
C LYS A 116 -5.64 7.94 13.37
N ASN A 117 -4.57 8.50 12.80
CA ASN A 117 -4.48 9.92 12.43
C ASN A 117 -5.08 10.24 11.06
N GLY A 118 -5.53 9.22 10.32
CA GLY A 118 -6.16 9.36 9.02
C GLY A 118 -7.62 9.81 9.09
N THR A 119 -8.22 9.93 7.91
CA THR A 119 -9.63 10.33 7.78
C THR A 119 -10.56 9.15 8.00
N ARG A 120 -11.79 9.40 8.48
CA ARG A 120 -12.84 8.39 8.70
C ARG A 120 -14.10 8.68 7.86
N PRO A 121 -14.00 8.72 6.53
CA PRO A 121 -15.16 8.95 5.68
C PRO A 121 -16.18 7.81 5.82
N LYS A 122 -17.47 8.13 5.66
CA LYS A 122 -18.53 7.11 5.56
C LYS A 122 -18.41 6.39 4.22
N GLN A 123 -18.53 5.07 4.22
CA GLN A 123 -18.43 4.26 2.99
C GLN A 123 -19.11 2.89 3.15
N ASP A 124 -19.20 2.15 2.03
CA ASP A 124 -19.63 0.76 1.95
C ASP A 124 -18.45 -0.16 1.57
N LEU A 125 -18.26 -1.27 2.30
CA LEU A 125 -17.20 -2.25 2.04
C LEU A 125 -17.29 -2.87 0.63
N SER A 126 -18.49 -3.13 0.12
CA SER A 126 -18.68 -3.66 -1.23
C SER A 126 -18.14 -2.71 -2.29
N ARG A 127 -18.39 -1.40 -2.12
CA ARG A 127 -17.86 -0.36 -3.02
C ARG A 127 -16.34 -0.27 -2.93
N LEU A 128 -15.78 -0.33 -1.72
CA LEU A 128 -14.32 -0.38 -1.55
C LEU A 128 -13.72 -1.61 -2.25
N ALA A 129 -14.35 -2.77 -2.12
CA ALA A 129 -13.87 -4.01 -2.71
C ALA A 129 -13.93 -3.99 -4.25
N ILE A 130 -15.03 -3.52 -4.84
CA ILE A 130 -15.18 -3.40 -6.31
C ILE A 130 -14.08 -2.51 -6.90
N HIS A 131 -13.81 -1.37 -6.27
CA HIS A 131 -12.80 -0.41 -6.72
C HIS A 131 -11.40 -0.68 -6.18
N SER A 132 -11.21 -1.82 -5.50
CA SER A 132 -9.91 -2.15 -4.97
C SER A 132 -8.95 -2.57 -6.08
N THR A 133 -7.68 -2.23 -5.89
CA THR A 133 -6.56 -2.81 -6.64
C THR A 133 -6.01 -4.03 -5.94
N LYS A 134 -6.04 -4.02 -4.60
CA LYS A 134 -5.58 -5.10 -3.70
C LYS A 134 -6.38 -5.05 -2.41
N ILE A 135 -6.61 -6.22 -1.83
CA ILE A 135 -7.13 -6.38 -0.49
C ILE A 135 -6.25 -7.38 0.23
N TYR A 136 -5.63 -6.98 1.34
CA TYR A 136 -4.92 -7.88 2.23
C TYR A 136 -5.76 -8.21 3.45
N ASP A 137 -5.71 -9.47 3.88
CA ASP A 137 -6.39 -10.02 5.05
C ASP A 137 -5.36 -10.65 5.98
N PRO A 138 -4.79 -9.89 6.92
CA PRO A 138 -3.82 -10.42 7.87
C PRO A 138 -4.33 -11.68 8.57
N ALA A 139 -3.57 -12.77 8.42
CA ALA A 139 -3.86 -14.07 9.03
C ALA A 139 -5.25 -14.66 8.70
N ASP A 140 -5.84 -14.31 7.55
CA ASP A 140 -7.19 -14.71 7.15
C ASP A 140 -8.27 -14.34 8.20
N GLY A 141 -8.00 -13.31 9.01
CA GLY A 141 -8.83 -12.95 10.16
C GLY A 141 -10.22 -12.50 9.74
N PHE A 142 -10.33 -11.77 8.65
CA PHE A 142 -11.63 -11.34 8.12
C PHE A 142 -12.33 -12.49 7.42
N LYS A 143 -11.63 -13.27 6.59
CA LYS A 143 -12.17 -14.45 5.92
C LYS A 143 -12.79 -15.45 6.88
N ASN A 144 -12.14 -15.72 8.01
CA ASN A 144 -12.55 -16.77 8.95
C ASN A 144 -13.33 -16.27 10.17
N GLY A 145 -13.35 -14.96 10.44
CA GLY A 145 -13.90 -14.41 11.69
C GLY A 145 -14.88 -13.25 11.52
N ALA A 146 -15.24 -12.90 10.28
CA ALA A 146 -16.04 -11.70 10.05
C ALA A 146 -17.45 -11.76 10.66
N GLU A 147 -18.06 -12.94 10.72
CA GLU A 147 -19.41 -13.13 11.28
C GLU A 147 -19.44 -12.94 12.79
N GLU A 148 -18.35 -13.29 13.47
CA GLU A 148 -18.18 -13.14 14.92
C GLU A 148 -17.66 -11.75 15.33
N GLY A 149 -17.35 -10.89 14.35
CA GLY A 149 -16.83 -9.55 14.59
C GLY A 149 -15.32 -9.44 14.69
N TYR A 150 -14.58 -10.45 14.25
CA TYR A 150 -13.12 -10.44 14.17
C TYR A 150 -12.62 -10.06 12.78
N GLY A 151 -11.32 -9.82 12.70
CA GLY A 151 -10.61 -9.60 11.46
C GLY A 151 -10.44 -8.13 11.09
N GLU A 152 -9.48 -7.92 10.21
CA GLU A 152 -9.12 -6.63 9.67
C GLU A 152 -8.74 -6.76 8.20
N LEU A 153 -8.83 -5.68 7.45
CA LEU A 153 -8.45 -5.62 6.05
C LEU A 153 -7.62 -4.38 5.77
N PHE A 154 -6.65 -4.53 4.87
CA PHE A 154 -6.01 -3.40 4.20
C PHE A 154 -6.48 -3.35 2.75
N ILE A 155 -7.18 -2.28 2.36
CA ILE A 155 -7.79 -2.15 1.03
C ILE A 155 -7.14 -0.98 0.27
N TYR A 156 -6.64 -1.26 -0.92
CA TYR A 156 -6.02 -0.28 -1.80
C TYR A 156 -7.04 0.18 -2.83
N THR A 157 -7.30 1.48 -2.91
CA THR A 157 -8.23 2.09 -3.86
C THR A 157 -7.56 3.26 -4.57
N PRO A 158 -8.12 3.75 -5.71
CA PRO A 158 -7.60 4.95 -6.37
C PRO A 158 -7.50 6.19 -5.48
N HIS A 159 -8.32 6.25 -4.43
CA HIS A 159 -8.39 7.37 -3.51
C HIS A 159 -7.56 7.18 -2.23
N GLY A 160 -6.80 6.09 -2.12
CA GLY A 160 -5.91 5.84 -0.99
C GLY A 160 -5.99 4.41 -0.45
N MET A 161 -5.29 4.22 0.66
CA MET A 161 -5.23 2.96 1.40
C MET A 161 -6.18 3.04 2.59
N TRP A 162 -6.84 1.93 2.87
CA TRP A 162 -7.80 1.80 3.95
C TRP A 162 -7.34 0.75 4.93
N TYR A 163 -7.50 1.03 6.22
CA TYR A 163 -7.40 0.05 7.29
C TYR A 163 -8.80 -0.13 7.88
N VAL A 164 -9.33 -1.33 7.76
CA VAL A 164 -10.68 -1.71 8.16
C VAL A 164 -10.58 -2.67 9.33
N ILE A 165 -11.26 -2.36 10.43
CA ILE A 165 -11.36 -3.19 11.63
C ILE A 165 -12.81 -3.63 11.75
N ASN A 166 -13.06 -4.93 11.71
CA ASN A 166 -14.40 -5.44 11.93
C ASN A 166 -14.90 -5.03 13.32
N ASN A 167 -16.14 -4.57 13.38
CA ASN A 167 -16.76 -4.09 14.62
C ASN A 167 -18.23 -4.57 14.69
N SER A 168 -18.47 -5.77 14.16
CA SER A 168 -19.80 -6.39 14.06
C SER A 168 -20.21 -7.25 15.26
N SER A 169 -19.32 -7.54 16.21
CA SER A 169 -19.64 -8.33 17.40
C SER A 169 -20.77 -7.70 18.26
N SER A 170 -21.52 -8.52 19.00
CA SER A 170 -22.70 -8.08 19.76
C SER A 170 -22.38 -7.03 20.85
N GLY A 171 -21.19 -7.11 21.46
CA GLY A 171 -20.73 -6.16 22.47
C GLY A 171 -20.07 -4.89 21.93
N ALA A 172 -19.92 -4.77 20.61
CA ALA A 172 -19.22 -3.63 20.01
C ALA A 172 -20.06 -2.35 20.04
N ASN A 173 -19.38 -1.21 20.26
CA ASN A 173 -20.00 0.10 20.12
C ASN A 173 -20.18 0.47 18.63
N LYS A 174 -21.39 0.22 18.10
CA LYS A 174 -21.74 0.47 16.70
C LYS A 174 -21.74 1.94 16.30
N ALA A 175 -21.81 2.87 17.26
CA ALA A 175 -21.71 4.30 16.97
C ALA A 175 -20.35 4.69 16.39
N LEU A 176 -19.32 3.84 16.56
CA LEU A 176 -18.01 4.02 15.95
C LEU A 176 -17.97 3.57 14.48
N ASN A 177 -18.99 2.89 13.97
CA ASN A 177 -18.94 2.39 12.59
C ASN A 177 -19.05 3.53 11.59
N ASN A 178 -18.10 3.54 10.65
CA ASN A 178 -18.14 4.44 9.49
C ASN A 178 -18.03 3.67 8.16
N LEU A 179 -17.92 2.34 8.22
CA LEU A 179 -17.97 1.47 7.05
C LEU A 179 -19.12 0.49 7.20
N GLU A 180 -20.03 0.50 6.23
CA GLU A 180 -21.11 -0.47 6.13
C GLU A 180 -20.56 -1.82 5.65
N THR A 181 -20.97 -2.90 6.33
CA THR A 181 -20.59 -4.27 5.98
C THR A 181 -21.81 -5.17 6.11
N LYS A 182 -21.86 -6.27 5.36
CA LYS A 182 -22.92 -7.29 5.49
C LYS A 182 -22.99 -7.96 6.87
N PHE A 183 -21.95 -7.75 7.69
CA PHE A 183 -21.83 -8.35 9.02
C PHE A 183 -22.30 -7.41 10.14
N GLY A 184 -22.64 -6.14 9.88
CA GLY A 184 -23.10 -5.19 10.90
C GLY A 184 -22.18 -3.99 11.14
N GLY A 185 -21.21 -3.77 10.24
CA GLY A 185 -20.38 -2.59 10.17
C GLY A 185 -18.97 -2.74 10.70
N ALA A 186 -18.12 -1.78 10.34
CA ALA A 186 -16.72 -1.73 10.68
C ALA A 186 -16.24 -0.31 10.95
N ILE A 187 -15.09 -0.20 11.62
CA ILE A 187 -14.35 1.04 11.79
C ILE A 187 -13.32 1.10 10.67
N ALA A 188 -13.29 2.18 9.90
CA ALA A 188 -12.37 2.31 8.79
C ALA A 188 -11.62 3.63 8.82
N TYR A 189 -10.31 3.56 8.61
CA TYR A 189 -9.43 4.71 8.49
C TYR A 189 -8.85 4.76 7.07
N ARG A 190 -8.70 5.97 6.53
CA ARG A 190 -8.16 6.19 5.19
C ARG A 190 -6.97 7.13 5.23
N LEU A 191 -5.89 6.70 4.57
CA LEU A 191 -4.70 7.48 4.25
C LEU A 191 -4.55 7.62 2.73
N MET A 192 -3.91 8.69 2.29
CA MET A 192 -3.43 8.78 0.91
C MET A 192 -2.31 7.75 0.71
N TYR A 193 -2.11 7.29 -0.53
CA TYR A 193 -1.02 6.36 -0.83
C TYR A 193 0.35 6.97 -0.49
N GLU A 194 1.14 6.20 0.23
CA GLU A 194 2.52 6.51 0.61
C GLU A 194 3.34 5.23 0.60
N ASP A 195 4.50 5.26 -0.06
CA ASP A 195 5.41 4.10 -0.24
C ASP A 195 5.79 3.43 1.08
N THR A 196 5.99 4.24 2.13
CA THR A 196 6.35 3.72 3.46
C THR A 196 5.17 2.98 4.09
N VAL A 197 3.95 3.50 3.99
CA VAL A 197 2.76 2.83 4.52
C VAL A 197 2.49 1.54 3.76
N ASP A 198 2.59 1.58 2.42
CA ASP A 198 2.45 0.39 1.56
C ASP A 198 3.45 -0.71 1.95
N THR A 199 4.73 -0.34 2.13
CA THR A 199 5.77 -1.26 2.59
C THR A 199 5.43 -1.88 3.95
N LEU A 200 4.96 -1.08 4.92
CA LEU A 200 4.56 -1.59 6.24
C LEU A 200 3.38 -2.55 6.15
N ILE A 201 2.37 -2.26 5.31
CA ILE A 201 1.22 -3.14 5.08
C ILE A 201 1.69 -4.48 4.53
N ARG A 202 2.53 -4.47 3.49
CA ARG A 202 3.06 -5.71 2.86
C ARG A 202 3.86 -6.56 3.84
N ILE A 203 4.68 -5.95 4.69
CA ILE A 203 5.44 -6.66 5.73
C ILE A 203 4.49 -7.31 6.76
N TYR A 204 3.54 -6.54 7.26
CA TYR A 204 2.63 -7.02 8.31
C TYR A 204 1.67 -8.09 7.80
N THR A 205 1.12 -7.90 6.60
CA THR A 205 0.20 -8.85 5.96
C THR A 205 0.93 -10.05 5.38
N GLU A 206 2.25 -9.95 5.19
CA GLU A 206 3.03 -10.90 4.37
C GLU A 206 2.46 -11.06 2.96
N GLU A 207 1.84 -10.00 2.47
CA GLU A 207 1.10 -9.98 1.20
C GLU A 207 -0.02 -11.04 1.13
N ASN A 208 -0.60 -11.42 2.27
CA ASN A 208 -1.73 -12.35 2.32
C ASN A 208 -2.99 -11.69 1.74
N GLU A 209 -3.21 -11.88 0.44
CA GLU A 209 -4.38 -11.35 -0.27
C GLU A 209 -5.66 -12.05 0.18
N TYR A 210 -6.74 -11.27 0.28
CA TYR A 210 -8.04 -11.79 0.69
C TYR A 210 -8.58 -12.79 -0.34
N THR A 211 -8.80 -14.01 0.13
CA THR A 211 -9.35 -15.13 -0.67
C THR A 211 -10.73 -15.60 -0.18
N GLY A 212 -11.36 -14.83 0.71
CA GLY A 212 -12.64 -15.19 1.30
C GLY A 212 -13.85 -14.96 0.39
N PRO A 213 -15.07 -15.13 0.92
CA PRO A 213 -16.30 -14.89 0.19
C PRO A 213 -16.34 -13.48 -0.41
N LYS A 214 -17.04 -13.29 -1.53
CA LYS A 214 -17.15 -11.97 -2.14
C LYS A 214 -17.62 -10.93 -1.12
N LEU A 215 -16.85 -9.84 -1.07
CA LEU A 215 -17.15 -8.65 -0.26
C LEU A 215 -18.17 -7.74 -0.96
N PHE A 216 -18.54 -8.05 -2.21
CA PHE A 216 -19.48 -7.33 -3.07
C PHE A 216 -20.44 -8.28 -3.79
#